data_AF-A0A7S0EWB5-F1
#
_entry.id   AF-A0A7S0EWB5-F1
#
_cell.length_a   1.000
_cell.length_b   1.000
_cell.length_c   1.000
_cell.angle_alpha   90.00
_cell.angle_beta   90.00
_cell.angle_gamma   90.00
#
_symmetry.space_group_name_H-M   'P 1'
#
loop_
_entity.id
_entity.type
_entity.pdbx_description
1 polymer ?
#
loop_
_entity_poly.entity_id
_entity_poly.type
_entity_poly.pdbx_seq_one_letter_code
_entity_poly.pdbx_strand_id
1 'polypeptide(L)'
;QSDPYPNALNTIMVKFAVNFDVDQGAVHEIQISGLSSYATPSNSNLSILESSSPMMPAAFESKGSWDATYGTLTVKLKGSLKQCAVYSLTFNVTNSPFGNDYSESRIYLRFQGVDTTRFL
;
A
#
# COMPACT_ATOMS: atom_id res chain seq x y z
N GLN A 1 11.29 1.33 -6.13
CA GLN A 1 12.19 1.58 -4.98
C GLN A 1 13.15 2.70 -5.35
N SER A 2 13.70 3.45 -4.39
CA SER A 2 14.60 4.59 -4.65
C SER A 2 16.08 4.34 -4.31
N ASP A 3 16.37 3.51 -3.30
CA ASP A 3 17.73 3.25 -2.84
C ASP A 3 17.85 1.76 -2.42
N PRO A 4 18.69 0.93 -3.05
CA PRO A 4 18.87 -0.48 -2.71
C PRO A 4 19.92 -0.75 -1.61
N TYR A 5 20.67 0.26 -1.12
CA TYR A 5 21.80 0.00 -0.23
C TYR A 5 21.35 -0.47 1.16
N PRO A 6 22.12 -1.35 1.84
CA PRO A 6 21.81 -1.80 3.19
C PRO A 6 21.64 -0.63 4.17
N ASN A 7 20.66 -0.72 5.06
CA ASN A 7 20.28 0.33 6.02
C ASN A 7 19.83 1.67 5.42
N ALA A 8 19.77 1.80 4.09
CA ALA A 8 19.27 3.01 3.47
C ALA A 8 17.76 3.16 3.64
N LEU A 9 17.31 4.41 3.71
CA LEU A 9 15.89 4.72 3.60
C LEU A 9 15.47 4.57 2.14
N ASN A 10 14.50 3.70 1.91
CA ASN A 10 14.04 3.31 0.59
C ASN A 10 12.56 3.68 0.40
N THR A 11 12.26 4.36 -0.70
CA THR A 11 10.89 4.77 -1.05
C THR A 11 10.25 3.72 -1.95
N ILE A 12 9.15 3.15 -1.48
CA ILE A 12 8.33 2.19 -2.22
C ILE A 12 7.10 2.91 -2.76
N MET A 13 6.82 2.68 -4.05
CA MET A 13 5.66 3.22 -4.74
C MET A 13 4.88 2.06 -5.35
N VAL A 14 3.62 1.91 -4.94
CA VAL A 14 2.71 0.90 -5.47
C VAL A 14 1.67 1.62 -6.32
N LYS A 15 1.57 1.25 -7.60
CA LYS A 15 0.54 1.74 -8.52
C LYS A 15 -0.45 0.64 -8.85
N PHE A 16 -1.72 0.94 -8.76
CA PHE A 16 -2.79 0.02 -9.13
C PHE A 16 -4.00 0.77 -9.66
N ALA A 17 -4.88 0.06 -10.35
CA ALA A 17 -6.19 0.53 -10.75
C ALA A 17 -7.21 -0.56 -10.43
N VAL A 18 -8.45 -0.16 -10.16
CA VAL A 18 -9.57 -1.07 -9.98
C VAL A 18 -10.37 -1.16 -11.29
N ASN A 19 -10.92 -2.34 -11.58
CA ASN A 19 -11.69 -2.60 -12.79
C ASN A 19 -13.19 -2.30 -12.64
N PHE A 20 -13.62 -1.89 -11.45
CA PHE A 20 -14.97 -1.40 -11.14
C PHE A 20 -14.87 -0.35 -10.02
N ASP A 21 -15.89 0.50 -9.89
CA ASP A 21 -15.97 1.47 -8.79
C ASP A 21 -16.05 0.73 -7.45
N VAL A 22 -15.15 1.05 -6.52
CA VAL A 22 -15.15 0.47 -5.17
C VAL A 22 -15.70 1.50 -4.20
N ASP A 23 -16.89 1.22 -3.66
CA ASP A 23 -17.48 2.03 -2.61
C ASP A 23 -16.74 1.83 -1.28
N GLN A 24 -16.48 2.92 -0.54
CA GLN A 24 -15.83 2.84 0.78
C GLN A 24 -16.65 2.03 1.81
N GLY A 25 -17.98 1.96 1.65
CA GLY A 25 -18.85 1.11 2.45
C GLY A 25 -18.69 -0.37 2.12
N ALA A 26 -18.20 -0.70 0.93
CA ALA A 26 -17.96 -2.07 0.49
C ALA A 26 -16.53 -2.54 0.78
N VAL A 27 -15.54 -1.65 0.90
CA VAL A 27 -14.17 -2.01 1.28
C VAL A 27 -13.63 -0.96 2.24
N HIS A 28 -13.07 -1.40 3.37
CA HIS A 28 -12.57 -0.48 4.39
C HIS A 28 -11.06 -0.30 4.38
N GLU A 29 -10.32 -1.26 3.82
CA GLU A 29 -8.87 -1.20 3.75
C GLU A 29 -8.28 -2.05 2.62
N ILE A 30 -7.07 -1.68 2.23
CA ILE A 30 -6.19 -2.52 1.42
C ILE A 30 -4.99 -2.95 2.26
N GLN A 31 -4.47 -4.12 1.92
CA GLN A 31 -3.22 -4.63 2.45
C GLN A 31 -2.25 -4.85 1.30
N ILE A 32 -1.08 -4.23 1.41
CA ILE A 32 0.08 -4.43 0.54
C ILE A 32 1.00 -5.41 1.26
N SER A 33 1.41 -6.49 0.60
CA SER A 33 2.24 -7.54 1.21
C SER A 33 3.35 -8.01 0.26
N GLY A 34 4.25 -8.84 0.76
CA GLY A 34 5.47 -9.25 0.06
C GLY A 34 6.68 -8.37 0.36
N LEU A 35 6.61 -7.58 1.44
CA LEU A 35 7.64 -6.63 1.86
C LEU A 35 8.46 -7.16 3.07
N SER A 36 8.64 -8.47 3.19
CA SER A 36 9.16 -9.13 4.41
C SER A 36 10.66 -8.94 4.68
N SER A 37 11.38 -8.22 3.82
CA SER A 37 12.83 -8.06 3.93
C SER A 37 13.26 -6.65 4.40
N TYR A 38 12.33 -5.78 4.83
CA TYR A 38 12.69 -4.45 5.31
C TYR A 38 12.96 -4.44 6.83
N ALA A 39 13.90 -3.61 7.27
CA ALA A 39 14.30 -3.44 8.66
C ALA A 39 13.47 -2.40 9.44
N THR A 40 12.49 -1.76 8.80
CA THR A 40 11.59 -0.82 9.49
C THR A 40 10.82 -1.56 10.58
N PRO A 41 10.88 -1.12 11.86
CA PRO A 41 10.08 -1.71 12.92
C PRO A 41 8.58 -1.52 12.68
N SER A 42 7.75 -2.45 13.17
CA SER A 42 6.29 -2.33 13.09
C SER A 42 5.80 -1.00 13.66
N ASN A 43 4.85 -0.36 12.98
CA ASN A 43 4.37 0.99 13.30
C ASN A 43 2.92 1.17 12.82
N SER A 44 2.02 1.59 13.70
CA SER A 44 0.61 1.86 13.38
C SER A 44 0.37 3.22 12.69
N ASN A 45 1.43 4.02 12.48
CA ASN A 45 1.38 5.38 11.97
C ASN A 45 2.41 5.65 10.86
N LEU A 46 2.69 4.68 10.00
CA LEU A 46 3.60 4.88 8.87
C LEU A 46 3.00 5.87 7.86
N SER A 47 3.71 6.95 7.55
CA SER A 47 3.21 8.00 6.63
C SER A 47 3.04 7.48 5.20
N ILE A 48 1.88 7.78 4.62
CA ILE A 48 1.51 7.43 3.25
C ILE A 48 1.27 8.71 2.45
N LEU A 49 1.90 8.80 1.28
CA LEU A 49 1.60 9.80 0.27
C LEU A 49 0.80 9.15 -0.86
N GLU A 50 -0.40 9.68 -1.10
CA GLU A 50 -1.27 9.27 -2.20
C GLU A 50 -1.17 10.25 -3.37
N SER A 51 -1.21 9.72 -4.59
CA SER A 51 -1.55 10.48 -5.79
C SER A 51 -2.44 9.65 -6.71
N SER A 52 -3.15 10.31 -7.63
CA SER A 52 -4.07 9.66 -8.57
C SER A 52 -4.01 10.26 -9.98
N SER A 53 -4.35 9.44 -10.98
CA SER A 53 -4.51 9.86 -12.37
C SER A 53 -5.79 9.24 -12.97
N PRO A 54 -6.78 10.04 -13.41
CA PRO A 54 -6.85 11.50 -13.28
C PRO A 54 -6.83 11.94 -11.81
N MET A 55 -6.59 13.23 -11.56
CA MET A 55 -6.55 13.75 -10.19
C MET A 55 -7.92 13.60 -9.52
N MET A 56 -7.96 12.80 -8.46
CA MET A 56 -9.14 12.51 -7.63
C MET A 56 -8.91 13.05 -6.20
N PRO A 57 -9.99 13.27 -5.42
CA PRO A 57 -9.86 13.40 -3.98
C PRO A 57 -9.13 12.18 -3.40
N ALA A 58 -8.32 12.40 -2.37
CA ALA A 58 -7.57 11.33 -1.73
C ALA A 58 -8.53 10.25 -1.20
N ALA A 59 -8.34 9.01 -1.64
CA ALA A 59 -9.14 7.86 -1.27
C ALA A 59 -8.60 7.10 -0.05
N PHE A 60 -7.36 7.38 0.37
CA PHE A 60 -6.69 6.68 1.48
C PHE A 60 -6.35 7.61 2.66
N GLU A 61 -6.31 7.03 3.85
CA GLU A 61 -5.73 7.68 5.02
C GLU A 61 -4.24 7.98 4.79
N SER A 62 -3.76 9.09 5.34
CA SER A 62 -2.35 9.50 5.21
C SER A 62 -1.39 8.72 6.11
N LYS A 63 -1.91 7.73 6.86
CA LYS A 63 -1.17 6.83 7.73
C LYS A 63 -1.65 5.40 7.55
N GLY A 64 -0.72 4.46 7.57
CA GLY A 64 -0.97 3.02 7.52
C GLY A 64 -0.34 2.28 8.68
N SER A 65 -0.79 1.04 8.89
CA SER A 65 -0.23 0.11 9.86
C SER A 65 0.77 -0.81 9.16
N TRP A 66 2.04 -0.62 9.46
CA TRP A 66 3.16 -1.46 9.02
C TRP A 66 3.42 -2.58 10.02
N ASP A 67 3.43 -3.82 9.54
CA ASP A 67 3.86 -5.00 10.29
C ASP A 67 5.14 -5.56 9.66
N ALA A 68 6.24 -5.39 10.38
CA ALA A 68 7.56 -5.87 9.98
C ALA A 68 7.66 -7.40 10.01
N THR A 69 6.87 -8.08 10.84
CA THR A 69 6.91 -9.54 11.00
C THR A 69 6.46 -10.23 9.71
N TYR A 70 5.40 -9.71 9.09
CA TYR A 70 4.83 -10.27 7.88
C TYR A 70 5.19 -9.47 6.62
N GLY A 71 5.84 -8.31 6.76
CA GLY A 71 6.13 -7.43 5.64
C GLY A 71 4.85 -6.94 4.97
N THR A 72 3.91 -6.46 5.78
CA THR A 72 2.59 -6.02 5.32
C THR A 72 2.31 -4.59 5.73
N LEU A 73 1.77 -3.80 4.81
CA LEU A 73 1.24 -2.47 5.06
C LEU A 73 -0.27 -2.47 4.85
N THR A 74 -1.03 -2.18 5.89
CA THR A 74 -2.48 -1.98 5.81
C THR A 74 -2.81 -0.48 5.77
N VAL A 75 -3.58 -0.05 4.78
CA VAL A 75 -4.02 1.35 4.61
C VAL A 75 -5.54 1.38 4.48
N LYS A 76 -6.17 2.18 5.34
CA LYS A 76 -7.63 2.35 5.33
C LYS A 76 -8.08 3.26 4.20
N LEU A 77 -9.24 2.96 3.64
CA LEU A 77 -9.93 3.84 2.71
C LEU A 77 -10.65 4.93 3.50
N LYS A 78 -10.46 6.18 3.08
CA LYS A 78 -11.25 7.34 3.52
C LYS A 78 -12.26 7.82 2.48
N GLY A 79 -12.20 7.27 1.26
CA GLY A 79 -13.12 7.55 0.17
C GLY A 79 -13.15 6.41 -0.85
N SER A 80 -14.11 6.48 -1.78
CA SER A 80 -14.33 5.46 -2.81
C SER A 80 -13.25 5.49 -3.91
N LEU A 81 -12.97 4.33 -4.50
CA LEU A 81 -12.08 4.20 -5.66
C LEU A 81 -12.89 4.21 -6.96
N LYS A 82 -12.34 4.85 -7.99
CA LYS A 82 -12.95 4.92 -9.32
C LYS A 82 -12.31 3.94 -10.28
N GLN A 83 -13.15 3.27 -11.06
CA GLN A 83 -12.72 2.37 -12.12
C GLN A 83 -11.74 3.08 -13.06
N CYS A 84 -10.70 2.37 -13.47
CA CYS A 84 -9.66 2.85 -14.38
C CYS A 84 -8.83 4.05 -13.89
N ALA A 85 -9.13 4.63 -12.72
CA ALA A 85 -8.25 5.60 -12.09
C ALA A 85 -7.03 4.88 -11.51
N VAL A 86 -5.84 5.41 -11.81
CA VAL A 86 -4.59 4.88 -11.28
C VAL A 86 -4.31 5.56 -9.94
N TYR A 87 -4.24 4.76 -8.88
CA TYR A 87 -3.85 5.20 -7.54
C TYR A 87 -2.40 4.83 -7.30
N SER A 88 -1.65 5.73 -6.68
CA SER A 88 -0.25 5.55 -6.32
C SER A 88 -0.07 5.80 -4.83
N LEU A 89 0.37 4.77 -4.09
CA LEU A 89 0.70 4.89 -2.68
C LEU A 89 2.21 4.83 -2.51
N THR A 90 2.76 5.85 -1.85
CA THR A 90 4.19 6.02 -1.64
C THR A 90 4.48 6.07 -0.15
N PHE A 91 5.45 5.27 0.30
CA PHE A 91 5.88 5.20 1.69
C PHE A 91 7.35 4.83 1.78
N ASN A 92 7.96 5.10 2.93
CA ASN A 92 9.37 4.84 3.16
C ASN A 92 9.55 3.66 4.11
N VAL A 93 10.48 2.77 3.77
CA VAL A 93 10.93 1.65 4.60
C VAL A 93 12.46 1.60 4.55
N THR A 94 13.07 1.04 5.59
CA THR A 94 14.52 0.91 5.71
C THR A 94 14.93 -0.44 5.19
N ASN A 95 15.92 -0.46 4.31
CA ASN A 95 16.51 -1.69 3.78
C ASN A 95 17.17 -2.53 4.88
N SER A 96 17.14 -3.86 4.72
CA SER A 96 17.87 -4.80 5.59
C SER A 96 19.38 -4.46 5.68
N PRO A 97 20.00 -4.59 6.87
CA PRO A 97 21.45 -4.40 7.03
C PRO A 97 22.30 -5.44 6.31
N PHE A 98 21.72 -6.60 5.95
CA PHE A 98 22.43 -7.70 5.30
C PHE A 98 22.40 -7.61 3.78
N GLY A 99 21.75 -6.58 3.23
CA GLY A 99 21.43 -6.49 1.80
C GLY A 99 20.33 -7.50 1.46
N ASN A 100 19.34 -7.08 0.69
CA ASN A 100 18.40 -8.03 0.09
C ASN A 100 18.65 -8.12 -1.40
N ASP A 101 18.36 -9.28 -1.97
CA ASP A 101 18.11 -9.38 -3.40
C ASP A 101 16.73 -8.73 -3.67
N TYR A 102 16.69 -7.40 -3.71
CA TYR A 102 15.47 -6.61 -3.95
C TYR A 102 14.90 -6.80 -5.36
N SER A 103 15.49 -7.70 -6.15
CA SER A 103 15.17 -7.94 -7.55
C SER A 103 13.86 -8.71 -7.75
N GLU A 104 13.34 -9.40 -6.73
CA GLU A 104 12.18 -10.31 -6.89
C GLU A 104 11.05 -10.17 -5.85
N SER A 105 10.99 -9.10 -5.05
CA SER A 105 9.87 -8.94 -4.10
C SER A 105 8.53 -8.84 -4.83
N ARG A 106 7.79 -9.95 -4.88
CA ARG A 106 6.43 -10.00 -5.44
C ARG A 106 5.50 -9.21 -4.54
N ILE A 107 4.98 -8.11 -5.05
CA ILE A 107 4.01 -7.29 -4.34
C ILE A 107 2.62 -7.87 -4.56
N TYR A 108 1.92 -8.17 -3.47
CA TYR A 108 0.52 -8.59 -3.51
C TYR A 108 -0.36 -7.51 -2.90
N LEU A 109 -1.45 -7.18 -3.59
CA LEU A 109 -2.48 -6.28 -3.14
C LEU A 109 -3.72 -7.08 -2.77
N ARG A 110 -4.23 -6.91 -1.54
CA ARG A 110 -5.46 -7.54 -1.07
C ARG A 110 -6.45 -6.46 -0.62
N PHE A 111 -7.68 -6.52 -1.13
CA PHE A 111 -8.81 -5.75 -0.61
C PHE A 111 -9.46 -6.54 0.54
N GLN A 112 -9.66 -5.93 1.69
CA GLN A 112 -10.33 -6.56 2.83
C GLN A 112 -11.69 -5.92 3.11
N GLY A 113 -12.66 -6.76 3.46
CA GLY A 113 -14.01 -6.32 3.83
C GLY A 113 -15.00 -6.16 2.67
N VAL A 114 -14.72 -6.73 1.48
CA VAL A 114 -15.62 -6.68 0.30
C VAL A 114 -17.02 -7.17 0.66
N ASP A 115 -17.96 -6.25 0.87
CA ASP A 115 -19.38 -6.58 0.99
C ASP A 115 -19.98 -6.77 -0.41
N THR A 116 -20.21 -8.04 -0.77
CA THR A 116 -20.77 -8.41 -2.08
C THR A 116 -22.30 -8.31 -2.13
N THR A 117 -22.97 -8.01 -1.00
CA THR A 117 -24.44 -8.03 -0.91
C THR A 117 -25.14 -6.85 -1.57
N ARG A 118 -24.38 -5.81 -2.00
CA ARG A 118 -24.92 -4.61 -2.67
C ARG A 118 -24.89 -4.67 -4.21
N PHE A 119 -24.56 -5.82 -4.79
CA PHE A 119 -24.53 -6.04 -6.24
C PHE A 119 -25.71 -6.90 -6.77
N LEU A 120 -26.76 -7.10 -5.97
CA LEU A 120 -28.01 -7.78 -6.36
C LEU A 120 -29.20 -6.82 -6.35
#